data_AF-A0A956YPJ0-F1
#
_entry.id   AF-A0A956YPJ0-F1
#
_cell.length_a   1.000
_cell.length_b   1.000
_cell.length_c   1.000
_cell.angle_alpha   90.00
_cell.angle_beta   90.00
_cell.angle_gamma   90.00
#
_symmetry.space_group_name_H-M   'P 1'
#
loop_
_entity.id
_entity.type
_entity.pdbx_description
1 polymer ?
#
loop_
_entity_poly.entity_id
_entity_poly.type
_entity_poly.pdbx_seq_one_letter_code
_entity_poly.pdbx_strand_id
1 'polypeptide(L)'
;MKGRTIAAFVAVGFALMMLPELKDTLDYPRFLLTFLYFVFFWVSLATSWNILTGYSGYFSFGHGAFYGIGVYTTANIVTKLGASFLVTLPLAGVLAALVGLLVGLVVFRLRQLRGELFALLTLAVDFVVASLVRNVDFIDGGLGLSLGRVDYPQFLGTFPDMMYRVGLLIALLTVFAAYAIYRSRLGRGLFAIHDDEAVAEGLGVPTFRYKMIAFGISAFFAGLAGGLHAVQISYV
;
A
#
# COMPACT_ATOMS: atom_id res chain seq x y z
N MET A 1 -14.24 9.75 -17.60
CA MET A 1 -14.90 9.78 -16.27
C MET A 1 -16.06 10.75 -16.35
N LYS A 2 -17.21 10.51 -15.69
CA LYS A 2 -18.21 11.59 -15.59
C LYS A 2 -17.56 12.68 -14.72
N GLY A 3 -17.42 13.91 -15.23
CA GLY A 3 -16.68 14.98 -14.54
C GLY A 3 -17.15 15.22 -13.10
N ARG A 4 -18.43 14.94 -12.83
CA ARG A 4 -19.07 15.05 -11.51
C ARG A 4 -18.43 14.16 -10.43
N THR A 5 -18.00 12.93 -10.76
CA THR A 5 -17.43 12.00 -9.75
C THR A 5 -16.02 12.43 -9.35
N ILE A 6 -15.21 12.91 -10.32
CA ILE A 6 -13.88 13.47 -10.02
C ILE A 6 -14.02 14.73 -9.18
N ALA A 7 -14.91 15.63 -9.59
CA ALA A 7 -15.12 16.89 -8.88
C ALA A 7 -15.54 16.63 -7.43
N ALA A 8 -16.44 15.67 -7.18
CA ALA A 8 -16.81 15.27 -5.83
C ALA A 8 -15.62 14.68 -5.06
N PHE A 9 -14.83 13.80 -5.67
CA PHE A 9 -13.66 13.20 -5.02
C PHE A 9 -12.61 14.26 -4.63
N VAL A 10 -12.31 15.20 -5.53
CA VAL A 10 -11.38 16.30 -5.27
C VAL A 10 -11.93 17.24 -4.21
N ALA A 11 -13.23 17.57 -4.25
CA ALA A 11 -13.87 18.42 -3.25
C ALA A 11 -13.82 17.81 -1.85
N VAL A 12 -14.12 16.51 -1.73
CA VAL A 12 -14.03 15.78 -0.45
C VAL A 12 -12.58 15.71 0.03
N GLY A 13 -11.64 15.37 -0.85
CA GLY A 13 -10.21 15.34 -0.51
C GLY A 13 -9.69 16.70 -0.02
N PHE A 14 -10.10 17.78 -0.69
CA PHE A 14 -9.75 19.14 -0.30
C PHE A 14 -10.37 19.53 1.05
N ALA A 15 -11.66 19.22 1.26
CA ALA A 15 -12.33 19.48 2.53
C ALA A 15 -11.65 18.76 3.71
N LEU A 16 -11.28 17.49 3.52
CA LEU A 16 -10.55 16.73 4.53
C LEU A 16 -9.13 17.29 4.76
N MET A 17 -8.43 17.72 3.71
CA MET A 17 -7.09 18.31 3.83
C MET A 17 -7.08 19.57 4.70
N MET A 18 -8.19 20.33 4.73
CA MET A 18 -8.35 21.55 5.54
C MET A 18 -8.73 21.28 7.00
N LEU A 19 -9.02 20.03 7.37
CA LEU A 19 -9.43 19.68 8.73
C LEU A 19 -8.42 20.12 9.82
N PRO A 20 -7.08 19.96 9.65
CA PRO A 20 -6.09 20.42 10.63
C PRO A 20 -6.15 21.93 10.90
N GLU A 21 -6.44 22.74 9.88
CA GLU A 21 -6.50 24.21 10.00
C GLU A 21 -7.75 24.67 10.77
N LEU A 22 -8.81 23.86 10.75
CA LEU A 22 -10.06 24.15 11.47
C LEU A 22 -10.01 23.75 12.95
N LYS A 23 -8.87 23.24 13.44
CA LYS A 23 -8.71 22.75 14.81
C LYS A 23 -9.07 23.80 15.86
N ASP A 24 -8.54 25.02 15.73
CA ASP A 24 -8.77 26.08 16.71
C ASP A 24 -10.20 26.63 16.65
N THR A 25 -10.86 26.52 15.49
CA THR A 25 -12.26 26.94 15.30
C THR A 25 -13.26 25.90 15.83
N LEU A 26 -12.94 24.61 15.67
CA LEU A 26 -13.83 23.51 16.02
C LEU A 26 -13.51 22.88 17.39
N ASP A 27 -12.42 23.31 18.03
CA ASP A 27 -11.93 22.89 19.35
C ASP A 27 -11.94 21.36 19.55
N TYR A 28 -11.45 20.62 18.55
CA TYR A 28 -11.38 19.16 18.63
C TYR A 28 -10.04 18.66 19.21
N PRO A 29 -10.01 17.50 19.88
CA PRO A 29 -8.79 16.97 20.48
C PRO A 29 -7.78 16.51 19.42
N ARG A 30 -6.48 16.71 19.68
CA ARG A 30 -5.38 16.25 18.77
C ARG A 30 -5.44 14.76 18.43
N PHE A 31 -5.99 13.95 19.35
CA PHE A 31 -6.23 12.53 19.14
C PHE A 31 -7.06 12.24 17.87
N LEU A 32 -7.99 13.13 17.50
CA LEU A 32 -8.83 12.95 16.32
C LEU A 32 -8.00 12.82 15.03
N LEU A 33 -6.93 13.60 14.90
CA LEU A 33 -6.04 13.53 13.72
C LEU A 33 -5.30 12.20 13.66
N THR A 34 -4.79 11.72 14.80
CA THR A 34 -4.16 10.41 14.90
C THR A 34 -5.14 9.28 14.61
N PHE A 35 -6.37 9.37 15.14
CA PHE A 35 -7.43 8.41 14.86
C PHE A 35 -7.78 8.35 13.38
N LEU A 36 -7.98 9.51 12.74
CA LEU A 36 -8.27 9.59 11.31
C LEU A 36 -7.10 9.10 10.45
N TYR A 37 -5.85 9.34 10.87
CA TYR A 37 -4.69 8.71 10.24
C TYR A 37 -4.81 7.18 10.24
N PHE A 38 -5.16 6.54 11.35
CA PHE A 38 -5.37 5.08 11.39
C PHE A 38 -6.50 4.63 10.48
N VAL A 39 -7.58 5.41 10.36
CA VAL A 39 -8.65 5.16 9.40
C VAL A 39 -8.09 5.18 7.97
N PHE A 40 -7.32 6.21 7.59
CA PHE A 40 -6.71 6.30 6.26
C PHE A 40 -5.68 5.20 5.97
N PHE A 41 -4.92 4.79 6.99
CA PHE A 41 -4.02 3.65 6.92
C PHE A 41 -4.77 2.37 6.54
N TRP A 42 -5.85 2.04 7.27
CA TRP A 42 -6.66 0.85 6.97
C TRP A 42 -7.42 0.97 5.64
N VAL A 43 -7.90 2.16 5.27
CA VAL A 43 -8.49 2.40 3.94
C VAL A 43 -7.48 2.10 2.84
N SER A 44 -6.22 2.54 3.00
CA SER A 44 -5.15 2.29 2.02
C SER A 44 -4.83 0.80 1.90
N LEU A 45 -4.68 0.10 3.02
CA LEU A 45 -4.41 -1.34 3.02
C LEU A 45 -5.57 -2.16 2.45
N ALA A 46 -6.81 -1.91 2.89
CA ALA A 46 -7.98 -2.63 2.40
C ALA A 46 -8.22 -2.38 0.90
N THR A 47 -8.08 -1.13 0.46
CA THR A 47 -8.32 -0.77 -0.94
C THR A 47 -7.22 -1.31 -1.86
N SER A 48 -5.95 -1.24 -1.45
CA SER A 48 -4.84 -1.81 -2.22
C SER A 48 -4.93 -3.32 -2.32
N TRP A 49 -5.32 -4.01 -1.25
CA TRP A 49 -5.58 -5.44 -1.26
C TRP A 49 -6.74 -5.81 -2.20
N ASN A 50 -7.81 -5.01 -2.19
CA ASN A 50 -8.97 -5.20 -3.06
C ASN A 50 -8.62 -5.10 -4.56
N ILE A 51 -7.60 -4.32 -4.96
CA ILE A 51 -7.19 -4.20 -6.37
C ILE A 51 -6.80 -5.55 -6.97
N LEU A 52 -6.12 -6.42 -6.20
CA LEU A 52 -5.84 -7.78 -6.63
C LEU A 52 -6.99 -8.70 -6.25
N THR A 53 -7.21 -8.87 -4.94
CA THR A 53 -8.12 -9.92 -4.44
C THR A 53 -9.55 -9.71 -4.90
N GLY A 54 -10.07 -8.50 -4.75
CA GLY A 54 -11.47 -8.21 -5.05
C GLY A 54 -11.76 -8.15 -6.55
N TYR A 55 -10.84 -7.62 -7.37
CA TYR A 55 -11.09 -7.49 -8.80
C TYR A 55 -10.76 -8.74 -9.60
N SER A 56 -9.73 -9.51 -9.21
CA SER A 56 -9.30 -10.69 -9.97
C SER A 56 -9.68 -12.02 -9.36
N GLY A 57 -10.22 -12.04 -8.13
CA GLY A 57 -10.54 -13.28 -7.42
C GLY A 57 -9.36 -13.98 -6.73
N TYR A 58 -8.15 -13.45 -6.88
CA TYR A 58 -6.95 -14.08 -6.33
C TYR A 58 -6.75 -13.65 -4.88
N PHE A 59 -7.22 -14.46 -3.94
CA PHE A 59 -7.13 -14.16 -2.53
C PHE A 59 -5.68 -14.21 -2.03
N SER A 60 -5.10 -13.05 -1.69
CA SER A 60 -3.72 -12.98 -1.17
C SER A 60 -3.70 -12.82 0.35
N PHE A 61 -2.93 -13.66 1.04
CA PHE A 61 -2.61 -13.48 2.47
C PHE A 61 -1.25 -12.79 2.70
N GLY A 62 -0.51 -12.49 1.63
CA GLY A 62 0.84 -11.92 1.71
C GLY A 62 0.90 -10.40 1.86
N HIS A 63 -0.25 -9.72 2.07
CA HIS A 63 -0.28 -8.24 2.11
C HIS A 63 0.54 -7.66 3.26
N GLY A 64 0.65 -8.40 4.37
CA GLY A 64 1.53 -8.10 5.49
C GLY A 64 3.01 -8.01 5.09
N ALA A 65 3.45 -8.84 4.14
CA ALA A 65 4.83 -8.87 3.68
C ALA A 65 5.19 -7.57 2.96
N PHE A 66 4.31 -7.06 2.09
CA PHE A 66 4.52 -5.81 1.36
C PHE A 66 4.45 -4.59 2.27
N TYR A 67 3.53 -4.60 3.23
CA TYR A 67 3.50 -3.64 4.32
C TYR A 67 4.85 -3.65 5.08
N GLY A 68 5.33 -4.82 5.50
CA GLY A 68 6.59 -4.98 6.24
C GLY A 68 7.81 -4.55 5.45
N ILE A 69 7.87 -4.85 4.15
CA ILE A 69 8.92 -4.34 3.24
C ILE A 69 8.94 -2.82 3.26
N GLY A 70 7.78 -2.18 3.21
CA GLY A 70 7.68 -0.73 3.29
C GLY A 70 8.18 -0.18 4.63
N VAL A 71 7.79 -0.83 5.73
CA VAL A 71 8.23 -0.46 7.08
C VAL A 71 9.76 -0.51 7.20
N TYR A 72 10.37 -1.65 6.87
CA TYR A 72 11.82 -1.83 6.98
C TYR A 72 12.60 -1.02 5.96
N THR A 73 12.02 -0.71 4.79
CA THR A 73 12.63 0.22 3.83
C THR A 73 12.77 1.60 4.44
N THR A 74 11.68 2.15 5.00
CA THR A 74 11.75 3.46 5.67
C THR A 74 12.69 3.41 6.87
N ALA A 75 12.59 2.39 7.72
CA ALA A 75 13.43 2.24 8.89
C ALA A 75 14.92 2.26 8.53
N ASN A 76 15.34 1.45 7.56
CA ASN A 76 16.73 1.38 7.12
C ASN A 76 17.22 2.68 6.49
N ILE A 77 16.44 3.29 5.60
CA ILE A 77 16.88 4.51 4.92
C ILE A 77 17.00 5.68 5.90
N VAL A 78 16.03 5.83 6.82
CA VAL A 78 16.08 6.90 7.82
C VAL A 78 17.24 6.68 8.80
N THR A 79 17.40 5.47 9.33
CA THR A 79 18.39 5.20 10.39
C THR A 79 19.82 5.07 9.87
N LYS A 80 20.04 4.46 8.70
CA LYS A 80 21.38 4.17 8.17
C LYS A 80 21.86 5.22 7.17
N LEU A 81 20.95 5.79 6.36
CA LEU A 81 21.31 6.76 5.32
C LEU A 81 20.99 8.21 5.71
N GLY A 82 20.26 8.44 6.81
CA GLY A 82 19.92 9.78 7.29
C GLY A 82 19.07 10.61 6.30
N ALA A 83 18.41 9.95 5.34
CA ALA A 83 17.64 10.64 4.32
C ALA A 83 16.28 11.09 4.86
N SER A 84 15.70 12.12 4.24
CA SER A 84 14.37 12.60 4.60
C SER A 84 13.32 11.51 4.39
N PHE A 85 12.46 11.35 5.40
CA PHE A 85 11.37 10.38 5.39
C PHE A 85 10.44 10.50 4.18
N LEU A 86 10.19 11.71 3.67
CA LEU A 86 9.29 11.86 2.52
C LEU A 86 9.85 11.18 1.25
N VAL A 87 11.18 11.07 1.14
CA VAL A 87 11.85 10.35 0.03
C VAL A 87 11.75 8.84 0.21
N THR A 88 11.65 8.36 1.45
CA THR A 88 11.56 6.91 1.72
C THR A 88 10.21 6.33 1.32
N LEU A 89 9.14 7.13 1.36
CA LEU A 89 7.80 6.69 0.96
C LEU A 89 7.72 6.14 -0.47
N PRO A 90 8.08 6.88 -1.53
CA PRO A 90 8.03 6.34 -2.89
C PRO A 90 8.97 5.12 -3.05
N LEU A 91 10.12 5.11 -2.39
CA LEU A 91 11.04 3.97 -2.42
C LEU A 91 10.46 2.72 -1.74
N ALA A 92 9.78 2.89 -0.59
CA ALA A 92 9.07 1.83 0.12
C ALA A 92 7.99 1.20 -0.76
N GLY A 93 7.20 2.03 -1.45
CA GLY A 93 6.23 1.55 -2.42
C GLY A 93 6.88 0.82 -3.60
N VAL A 94 7.94 1.39 -4.20
CA VAL A 94 8.62 0.78 -5.36
C VAL A 94 9.26 -0.57 -4.98
N LEU A 95 9.94 -0.67 -3.84
CA LEU A 95 10.55 -1.93 -3.41
C LEU A 95 9.49 -2.99 -3.12
N ALA A 96 8.39 -2.64 -2.45
CA ALA A 96 7.28 -3.56 -2.24
C ALA A 96 6.66 -4.03 -3.58
N ALA A 97 6.49 -3.10 -4.53
CA ALA A 97 6.01 -3.43 -5.88
C ALA A 97 6.96 -4.36 -6.63
N LEU A 98 8.26 -4.12 -6.57
CA LEU A 98 9.27 -4.96 -7.22
C LEU A 98 9.25 -6.38 -6.65
N VAL A 99 9.20 -6.52 -5.32
CA VAL A 99 9.07 -7.84 -4.67
C VAL A 99 7.74 -8.50 -5.05
N GLY A 100 6.64 -7.75 -5.05
CA GLY A 100 5.33 -8.25 -5.50
C GLY A 100 5.36 -8.74 -6.95
N LEU A 101 5.99 -8.00 -7.86
CA LEU A 101 6.16 -8.42 -9.24
C LEU A 101 7.05 -9.66 -9.38
N LEU A 102 8.12 -9.78 -8.58
CA LEU A 102 8.98 -10.97 -8.57
C LEU A 102 8.20 -12.21 -8.10
N VAL A 103 7.44 -12.09 -7.02
CA VAL A 103 6.55 -13.15 -6.53
C VAL A 103 5.49 -13.48 -7.60
N GLY A 104 4.82 -12.47 -8.16
CA GLY A 104 3.82 -12.64 -9.20
C GLY A 104 4.36 -13.34 -10.44
N LEU A 105 5.62 -13.07 -10.82
CA LEU A 105 6.26 -13.70 -11.97
C LEU A 105 6.41 -15.21 -11.78
N VAL A 106 6.72 -15.66 -10.57
CA VAL A 106 6.81 -17.08 -10.23
C VAL A 106 5.42 -17.70 -10.19
N VAL A 107 4.50 -17.04 -9.50
CA VAL A 107 3.22 -17.64 -9.13
C VAL A 107 2.24 -17.65 -10.30
N PHE A 108 2.09 -16.55 -11.03
CA PHE A 108 1.14 -16.48 -12.13
C PHE A 108 1.59 -17.21 -13.39
N ARG A 109 2.87 -17.59 -13.49
CA ARG A 109 3.38 -18.40 -14.60
C ARG A 109 2.95 -19.86 -14.48
N LEU A 110 2.75 -20.36 -13.27
CA LEU A 110 2.38 -21.74 -13.00
C LEU A 110 0.85 -21.83 -12.83
N ARG A 111 0.16 -22.39 -13.82
CA ARG A 111 -1.31 -22.50 -13.84
C ARG A 111 -1.87 -23.34 -12.68
N GLN A 112 -1.05 -24.15 -12.04
CA GLN A 112 -1.42 -24.97 -10.89
C GLN A 112 -1.54 -24.15 -9.60
N LEU A 113 -0.86 -22.99 -9.50
CA LEU A 113 -0.80 -22.17 -8.29
C LEU A 113 -1.96 -21.16 -8.25
N ARG A 114 -3.18 -21.63 -8.50
CA ARG A 114 -4.41 -20.83 -8.49
C ARG A 114 -5.23 -21.09 -7.21
N GLY A 115 -6.19 -20.21 -6.91
CA GLY A 115 -7.11 -20.36 -5.79
C GLY A 115 -6.40 -20.46 -4.45
N GLU A 116 -6.70 -21.51 -3.68
CA GLU A 116 -6.17 -21.72 -2.33
C GLU A 116 -4.64 -21.83 -2.28
N LEU A 117 -4.02 -22.43 -3.31
CA LEU A 117 -2.57 -22.55 -3.38
C LEU A 117 -1.88 -21.18 -3.53
N PHE A 118 -2.51 -20.24 -4.24
CA PHE A 118 -2.04 -18.86 -4.30
C PHE A 118 -2.08 -18.19 -2.92
N ALA A 119 -3.18 -18.39 -2.20
CA ALA A 119 -3.37 -17.83 -0.86
C ALA A 119 -2.31 -18.37 0.12
N LEU A 120 -2.09 -19.69 0.15
CA LEU A 120 -1.06 -20.33 0.98
C LEU A 120 0.36 -19.90 0.61
N LEU A 121 0.65 -19.77 -0.69
CA LEU A 121 1.97 -19.33 -1.13
C LEU A 121 2.23 -17.88 -0.74
N THR A 122 1.24 -16.99 -0.89
CA THR A 122 1.40 -15.59 -0.46
C THR A 122 1.50 -15.45 1.06
N LEU A 123 0.86 -16.34 1.83
CA LEU A 123 1.11 -16.46 3.26
C LEU A 123 2.56 -16.89 3.56
N ALA A 124 3.10 -17.85 2.81
CA ALA A 124 4.50 -18.27 2.95
C ALA A 124 5.49 -17.12 2.65
N VAL A 125 5.17 -16.23 1.70
CA VAL A 125 5.98 -15.04 1.42
C VAL A 125 6.10 -14.14 2.65
N ASP A 126 5.04 -14.01 3.46
CA ASP A 126 5.09 -13.23 4.71
C ASP A 126 6.14 -13.80 5.68
N PHE A 127 6.15 -15.12 5.87
CA PHE A 127 7.15 -15.78 6.70
C PHE A 127 8.57 -15.67 6.14
N VAL A 128 8.74 -15.75 4.81
CA VAL A 128 10.05 -15.57 4.16
C VAL A 128 10.57 -14.15 4.38
N VAL A 129 9.74 -13.13 4.15
CA VAL A 129 10.13 -11.73 4.38
C VAL A 129 10.47 -11.51 5.86
N ALA A 130 9.63 -12.00 6.77
CA ALA A 130 9.89 -11.90 8.21
C ALA A 130 11.19 -12.62 8.62
N SER A 131 11.51 -13.75 7.99
CA SER A 131 12.78 -14.46 8.21
C SER A 131 13.98 -13.66 7.69
N LEU A 132 13.89 -13.08 6.49
CA LEU A 132 14.96 -12.25 5.93
C LEU A 132 15.26 -11.05 6.83
N VAL A 133 14.23 -10.35 7.30
CA VAL A 133 14.38 -9.24 8.24
C VAL A 133 15.18 -9.66 9.48
N ARG A 134 14.80 -10.78 10.10
CA ARG A 134 15.43 -11.24 11.35
C ARG A 134 16.84 -11.82 11.18
N ASN A 135 17.21 -12.27 9.98
CA ASN A 135 18.48 -12.99 9.77
C ASN A 135 19.47 -12.23 8.89
N VAL A 136 19.08 -11.12 8.26
CA VAL A 136 19.96 -10.31 7.43
C VAL A 136 20.36 -9.05 8.19
N ASP A 137 21.62 -8.99 8.64
CA ASP A 137 22.18 -7.87 9.40
C ASP A 137 22.06 -6.52 8.67
N PHE A 138 22.11 -6.55 7.34
CA PHE A 138 21.93 -5.34 6.53
C PHE A 138 20.51 -4.75 6.66
N ILE A 139 19.49 -5.56 6.97
CA ILE A 139 18.12 -5.09 7.15
C ILE A 139 17.87 -4.74 8.61
N ASP A 140 17.95 -5.74 9.49
CA ASP A 140 17.70 -5.58 10.92
C ASP A 140 18.59 -6.55 11.71
N GLY A 141 18.62 -7.82 11.30
CA GLY A 141 19.36 -8.86 12.04
C GLY A 141 18.65 -9.28 13.34
N GLY A 142 17.37 -8.91 13.49
CA GLY A 142 16.50 -9.33 14.59
C GLY A 142 16.62 -8.53 15.88
N LEU A 143 17.39 -7.44 15.88
CA LEU A 143 17.57 -6.58 17.07
C LEU A 143 16.48 -5.51 17.20
N GLY A 144 15.81 -5.19 16.10
CA GLY A 144 14.88 -4.08 15.97
C GLY A 144 15.57 -2.77 15.60
N LEU A 145 14.87 -1.93 14.85
CA LEU A 145 15.30 -0.60 14.44
C LEU A 145 14.45 0.47 15.12
N SER A 146 15.10 1.33 15.92
CA SER A 146 14.45 2.53 16.45
C SER A 146 14.57 3.67 15.44
N LEU A 147 13.42 4.10 14.91
CA LEU A 147 13.31 5.38 14.23
C LEU A 147 13.19 6.44 15.32
N GLY A 148 14.28 7.16 15.57
CA GLY A 148 14.26 8.33 16.44
C GLY A 148 13.33 9.43 15.90
N ARG A 149 13.54 10.68 16.34
CA ARG A 149 12.76 11.79 15.79
C ARG A 149 13.05 11.94 14.30
N VAL A 150 12.05 11.65 13.48
CA VAL A 150 12.13 11.77 12.02
C VAL A 150 11.98 13.23 11.62
N ASP A 151 12.91 13.73 10.82
CA ASP A 151 12.84 15.08 10.26
C ASP A 151 11.85 15.13 9.08
N TYR A 152 10.99 16.15 9.10
CA TYR A 152 10.02 16.43 8.05
C TYR A 152 9.84 17.94 7.85
N PRO A 153 9.37 18.38 6.66
CA PRO A 153 9.17 19.78 6.38
C PRO A 153 8.15 20.43 7.34
N GLN A 154 8.53 21.57 7.94
CA GLN A 154 7.71 22.24 8.96
C GLN A 154 6.36 22.76 8.44
N PHE A 155 6.21 22.97 7.12
CA PHE A 155 4.93 23.37 6.53
C PHE A 155 3.82 22.30 6.70
N LEU A 156 4.18 21.06 7.02
CA LEU A 156 3.22 19.98 7.30
C LEU A 156 2.59 20.09 8.69
N GLY A 157 3.02 21.04 9.52
CA GLY A 157 2.47 21.29 10.85
C GLY A 157 3.15 20.43 11.92
N THR A 158 2.39 20.04 12.93
CA THR A 158 2.84 19.12 13.98
C THR A 158 2.88 17.67 13.49
N PHE A 159 3.46 16.77 14.27
CA PHE A 159 3.59 15.36 13.90
C PHE A 159 2.22 14.70 13.58
N PRO A 160 1.15 14.88 14.38
CA PRO A 160 -0.19 14.40 14.01
C PRO A 160 -0.72 15.00 12.70
N ASP A 161 -0.45 16.28 12.43
CA ASP A 161 -0.89 16.96 11.21
C ASP A 161 -0.19 16.34 9.98
N MET A 162 1.11 16.07 10.09
CA MET A 162 1.89 15.40 9.05
C MET A 162 1.37 13.98 8.79
N MET A 163 1.21 13.16 9.83
CA MET A 163 0.67 11.79 9.71
C MET A 163 -0.70 11.80 9.05
N TYR A 164 -1.57 12.72 9.48
CA TYR A 164 -2.89 12.90 8.89
C TYR A 164 -2.84 13.27 7.41
N ARG A 165 -2.08 14.31 7.04
CA ARG A 165 -2.01 14.84 5.66
C ARG A 165 -1.41 13.81 4.70
N VAL A 166 -0.30 13.18 5.09
CA VAL A 166 0.36 12.17 4.27
C VAL A 166 -0.48 10.89 4.19
N GLY A 167 -1.08 10.45 5.31
CA GLY A 167 -1.98 9.30 5.33
C GLY A 167 -3.22 9.51 4.46
N LEU A 168 -3.85 10.68 4.55
CA LEU A 168 -4.96 11.07 3.68
C LEU A 168 -4.55 11.06 2.21
N LEU A 169 -3.39 11.63 1.87
CA LEU A 169 -2.89 11.64 0.50
C LEU A 169 -2.71 10.22 -0.04
N ILE A 170 -2.09 9.31 0.73
CA ILE A 170 -1.93 7.90 0.32
C ILE A 170 -3.30 7.22 0.15
N ALA A 171 -4.24 7.44 1.07
CA ALA A 171 -5.58 6.87 0.97
C ALA A 171 -6.32 7.37 -0.28
N LEU A 172 -6.28 8.69 -0.55
CA LEU A 172 -6.87 9.27 -1.74
C LEU A 172 -6.23 8.71 -3.02
N LEU A 173 -4.90 8.63 -3.08
CA LEU A 173 -4.20 8.05 -4.23
C LEU A 173 -4.57 6.58 -4.44
N THR A 174 -4.67 5.81 -3.37
CA THR A 174 -5.04 4.38 -3.43
C THR A 174 -6.47 4.19 -3.92
N VAL A 175 -7.43 4.95 -3.37
CA VAL A 175 -8.84 4.91 -3.79
C VAL A 175 -9.00 5.38 -5.23
N PHE A 176 -8.31 6.45 -5.61
CA PHE A 176 -8.31 6.94 -6.98
C PHE A 176 -7.75 5.90 -7.96
N ALA A 177 -6.63 5.25 -7.61
CA ALA A 177 -6.04 4.19 -8.42
C ALA A 177 -6.98 3.00 -8.57
N ALA A 178 -7.59 2.54 -7.47
CA ALA A 178 -8.58 1.45 -7.51
C ALA A 178 -9.79 1.80 -8.39
N TYR A 179 -10.32 3.03 -8.27
CA TYR A 179 -11.42 3.51 -9.10
C TYR A 179 -11.02 3.62 -10.59
N ALA A 180 -9.84 4.14 -10.88
CA ALA A 180 -9.31 4.24 -12.24
C ALA A 180 -9.15 2.84 -12.87
N ILE A 181 -8.63 1.88 -12.10
CA ILE A 181 -8.53 0.48 -12.50
C ILE A 181 -9.91 -0.11 -12.79
N TYR A 182 -10.86 0.04 -11.86
CA TYR A 182 -12.23 -0.45 -11.98
C TYR A 182 -12.91 0.00 -13.29
N ARG A 183 -12.68 1.25 -13.70
CA ARG A 183 -13.26 1.83 -14.94
C ARG A 183 -12.46 1.52 -16.20
N SER A 184 -11.26 0.97 -16.09
CA SER A 184 -10.35 0.75 -17.21
C SER A 184 -10.58 -0.58 -17.94
N ARG A 185 -9.79 -0.85 -18.99
CA ARG A 185 -9.71 -2.18 -19.62
C ARG A 185 -9.08 -3.21 -18.68
N LEU A 186 -8.15 -2.77 -17.82
CA LEU A 186 -7.52 -3.64 -16.82
C LEU A 186 -8.56 -4.19 -15.86
N GLY A 187 -9.39 -3.34 -15.26
CA GLY A 187 -10.45 -3.76 -14.32
C GLY A 187 -11.42 -4.74 -14.95
N ARG A 188 -11.93 -4.44 -16.16
CA ARG A 188 -12.82 -5.37 -16.89
C ARG A 188 -12.17 -6.73 -17.14
N GLY A 189 -10.87 -6.74 -17.48
CA GLY A 189 -10.14 -8.00 -17.64
C GLY A 189 -9.90 -8.74 -16.33
N LEU A 190 -9.67 -8.03 -15.22
CA LEU A 190 -9.57 -8.65 -13.90
C LEU A 190 -10.91 -9.29 -13.49
N PHE A 191 -12.03 -8.60 -13.70
CA PHE A 191 -13.36 -9.19 -13.44
C PHE A 191 -13.63 -10.41 -14.31
N ALA A 192 -13.25 -10.39 -15.59
CA ALA A 192 -13.35 -11.58 -16.45
C ALA A 192 -12.48 -12.74 -15.93
N ILE A 193 -11.30 -12.46 -15.39
CA ILE A 193 -10.43 -13.46 -14.74
C ILE A 193 -11.08 -14.02 -13.47
N HIS A 194 -11.77 -13.17 -12.70
CA HIS A 194 -12.48 -13.57 -11.50
C HIS A 194 -13.63 -14.55 -11.80
N ASP A 195 -14.34 -14.34 -12.91
CA ASP A 195 -15.45 -15.21 -13.32
C ASP A 195 -14.93 -16.57 -13.82
N ASP A 196 -14.07 -16.58 -14.85
CA ASP A 196 -13.38 -17.78 -15.33
C ASP A 196 -12.11 -17.40 -16.12
N GLU A 197 -10.95 -17.67 -15.53
CA GLU A 197 -9.66 -17.32 -16.14
C GLU A 197 -9.39 -18.09 -17.44
N ALA A 198 -9.81 -19.35 -17.56
CA ALA A 198 -9.57 -20.14 -18.78
C ALA A 198 -10.42 -19.63 -19.95
N VAL A 199 -11.68 -19.26 -19.68
CA VAL A 199 -12.56 -18.64 -20.67
C VAL A 199 -12.06 -17.24 -21.04
N ALA A 200 -11.62 -16.43 -20.07
CA ALA A 200 -11.05 -15.12 -20.32
C ALA A 200 -9.80 -15.19 -21.22
N GLU A 201 -8.90 -16.17 -20.98
CA GLU A 201 -7.75 -16.42 -21.85
C GLU A 201 -8.19 -16.83 -23.26
N GLY A 202 -9.21 -17.69 -23.38
CA GLY A 202 -9.77 -18.11 -24.67
C GLY A 202 -10.38 -16.95 -25.48
N LEU A 203 -10.89 -15.92 -24.79
CA LEU A 203 -11.41 -14.68 -25.39
C LEU A 203 -10.32 -13.61 -25.61
N GLY A 204 -9.04 -13.95 -25.41
CA GLY A 204 -7.90 -13.08 -25.69
C GLY A 204 -7.56 -12.07 -24.60
N VAL A 205 -8.08 -12.24 -23.37
CA VAL A 205 -7.68 -11.39 -22.23
C VAL A 205 -6.24 -11.75 -21.82
N PRO A 206 -5.30 -10.79 -21.75
CA PRO A 206 -3.93 -11.07 -21.35
C PRO A 206 -3.82 -11.22 -19.81
N THR A 207 -4.31 -12.35 -19.30
CA THR A 207 -4.50 -12.62 -17.85
C THR A 207 -3.23 -12.45 -17.04
N PHE A 208 -2.11 -13.00 -17.49
CA PHE A 208 -0.82 -12.85 -16.83
C PHE A 208 -0.44 -11.38 -16.65
N ARG A 209 -0.54 -10.56 -17.70
CA ARG A 209 -0.17 -9.14 -17.64
C ARG A 209 -1.08 -8.37 -16.68
N TYR A 210 -2.38 -8.64 -16.71
CA TYR A 210 -3.33 -7.93 -15.86
C TYR A 210 -3.16 -8.28 -14.38
N LYS A 211 -2.95 -9.56 -14.04
CA LYS A 211 -2.65 -9.99 -12.67
C LYS A 211 -1.34 -9.39 -12.16
N MET A 212 -0.29 -9.37 -12.99
CA MET A 212 1.00 -8.76 -12.64
C MET A 212 0.86 -7.28 -12.32
N ILE A 213 0.15 -6.51 -13.16
CA ILE A 213 -0.07 -5.08 -12.93
C ILE A 213 -0.89 -4.86 -11.66
N ALA A 214 -1.98 -5.62 -11.47
CA ALA A 214 -2.82 -5.52 -10.28
C ALA A 214 -2.03 -5.82 -9.00
N PHE A 215 -1.20 -6.88 -9.02
CA PHE A 215 -0.40 -7.26 -7.86
C PHE A 215 0.70 -6.25 -7.55
N GLY A 216 1.39 -5.73 -8.57
CA GLY A 216 2.40 -4.68 -8.39
C GLY A 216 1.80 -3.39 -7.80
N ILE A 217 0.64 -2.94 -8.28
CA ILE A 217 -0.05 -1.76 -7.74
C ILE A 217 -0.55 -2.01 -6.31
N SER A 218 -1.09 -3.21 -6.06
CA SER A 218 -1.53 -3.64 -4.73
C SER A 218 -0.37 -3.61 -3.72
N ALA A 219 0.77 -4.21 -4.06
CA ALA A 219 1.97 -4.21 -3.24
C ALA A 219 2.60 -2.81 -3.08
N PHE A 220 2.56 -1.97 -4.12
CA PHE A 220 3.06 -0.59 -4.07
C PHE A 220 2.38 0.23 -2.97
N PHE A 221 1.04 0.21 -2.92
CA PHE A 221 0.29 0.96 -1.92
C PHE A 221 0.40 0.36 -0.52
N ALA A 222 0.54 -0.96 -0.40
CA ALA A 222 0.85 -1.60 0.87
C ALA A 222 2.21 -1.14 1.43
N GLY A 223 3.24 -1.10 0.57
CA GLY A 223 4.56 -0.60 0.93
C GLY A 223 4.57 0.89 1.30
N LEU A 224 3.83 1.73 0.58
CA LEU A 224 3.66 3.15 0.94
C LEU A 224 3.03 3.32 2.33
N ALA A 225 1.94 2.60 2.60
CA ALA A 225 1.25 2.65 3.88
C ALA A 225 2.16 2.14 5.02
N GLY A 226 2.90 1.07 4.78
CA GLY A 226 3.89 0.54 5.74
C GLY A 226 5.03 1.52 5.99
N GLY A 227 5.57 2.15 4.95
CA GLY A 227 6.63 3.14 5.07
C GLY A 227 6.21 4.33 5.94
N LEU A 228 4.98 4.81 5.80
CA LEU A 228 4.43 5.85 6.67
C LEU A 228 4.21 5.34 8.10
N HIS A 229 3.69 4.12 8.25
CA HIS A 229 3.40 3.55 9.57
C HIS A 229 4.64 3.25 10.40
N ALA A 230 5.79 2.98 9.77
CA ALA A 230 7.08 2.87 10.45
C ALA A 230 7.38 4.07 11.37
N VAL A 231 7.07 5.28 10.88
CA VAL A 231 7.29 6.52 11.62
C VAL A 231 6.32 6.66 12.79
N GLN A 232 5.08 6.18 12.63
CA GLN A 232 4.09 6.19 13.70
C GLN A 232 4.48 5.26 14.86
N ILE A 233 5.02 4.07 14.57
CA ILE A 233 5.39 3.09 15.60
C ILE A 233 6.79 3.36 16.20
N SER A 234 7.66 4.08 15.49
CA SER A 234 9.00 4.53 15.94
C SER A 234 10.00 3.41 16.34
N TYR A 235 9.55 2.17 16.41
CA TYR A 235 10.35 0.97 16.65
C TYR A 235 9.77 -0.18 15.83
N VAL A 236 10.63 -0.89 15.10
CA VAL A 236 10.25 -1.97 14.17
C VAL A 236 11.12 -3.18 14.39
#